data_AF-A0A7C3V877-F1
#
_entry.id   AF-A0A7C3V877-F1
#
_cell.length_a   1.000
_cell.length_b   1.000
_cell.length_c   1.000
_cell.angle_alpha   90.00
_cell.angle_beta   90.00
_cell.angle_gamma   90.00
#
_symmetry.space_group_name_H-M   'P 1'
#
loop_
_entity.id
_entity.type
_entity.pdbx_description
1 polymer ?
#
loop_
_entity_poly.entity_id
_entity_poly.type
_entity_poly.pdbx_seq_one_letter_code
_entity_poly.pdbx_strand_id
1 'polypeptide(L)'
;MYSLISFFLFILFLIISSVFSISESSIFSLTQTDIDELNMRKKNKVIFLIRNSSVFLVIILIGNMAANVITASIGSIILNRYFKHIPVIYSIISISLILIILAEIIPKIIALKKPIELSLAVSYIFFHPVYFAGSLIEKTGLSGKRLQLKKEESISNEELRTIIEIGKNEGEIKEKEYEFIKNFLKLSYLKAANIMTKKEDVFE
;
A
#
# COMPACT_ATOMS: atom_id res chain seq x y z
N MET A 1 -4.99 -40.66 -12.07
CA MET A 1 -4.69 -40.10 -10.73
C MET A 1 -3.81 -38.84 -10.80
N TYR A 2 -2.61 -38.90 -11.41
CA TYR A 2 -1.71 -37.74 -11.50
C TYR A 2 -2.31 -36.49 -12.16
N SER A 3 -3.14 -36.63 -13.21
CA SER A 3 -3.78 -35.48 -13.87
C SER A 3 -4.75 -34.73 -12.96
N LEU A 4 -5.50 -35.46 -12.13
CA LEU A 4 -6.45 -34.89 -11.18
C LEU A 4 -5.71 -34.14 -10.06
N ILE A 5 -4.59 -34.71 -9.58
CA ILE A 5 -3.70 -34.05 -8.62
C ILE A 5 -3.17 -32.73 -9.20
N SER A 6 -2.70 -32.72 -10.45
CA SER A 6 -2.16 -31.50 -11.08
C SER A 6 -3.23 -30.43 -11.21
N PHE A 7 -4.44 -30.81 -11.61
CA PHE A 7 -5.55 -29.87 -11.74
C PHE A 7 -5.97 -29.29 -10.39
N PHE A 8 -6.05 -30.12 -9.35
CA PHE A 8 -6.32 -29.66 -7.99
C PHE A 8 -5.25 -28.68 -7.49
N LEU A 9 -3.97 -29.02 -7.68
CA LEU A 9 -2.86 -28.14 -7.30
C LEU A 9 -2.88 -26.82 -8.11
N PHE A 10 -3.22 -26.88 -9.40
CA PHE A 10 -3.35 -25.68 -10.23
C PHE A 10 -4.40 -24.72 -9.64
N ILE A 11 -5.59 -25.22 -9.32
CA ILE A 11 -6.66 -24.42 -8.73
C ILE A 11 -6.25 -23.89 -7.35
N LEU A 12 -5.64 -24.74 -6.53
CA LEU A 12 -5.19 -24.38 -5.19
C LEU A 12 -4.19 -23.21 -5.23
N PHE A 13 -3.15 -23.31 -6.06
CA PHE A 13 -2.13 -22.25 -6.15
C PHE A 13 -2.66 -20.98 -6.83
N LEU A 14 -3.62 -21.11 -7.75
CA LEU A 14 -4.31 -19.96 -8.34
C LEU A 14 -5.09 -19.20 -7.26
N ILE A 15 -5.85 -19.90 -6.41
CA ILE A 15 -6.58 -19.29 -5.29
C ILE A 15 -5.61 -18.64 -4.30
N ILE A 16 -4.49 -19.31 -3.98
CA ILE A 16 -3.46 -18.77 -3.10
C ILE A 16 -2.89 -17.46 -3.65
N SER A 17 -2.58 -17.40 -4.95
CA SER A 17 -2.13 -16.16 -5.60
C SER A 17 -3.21 -15.06 -5.53
N SER A 18 -4.48 -15.39 -5.81
CA SER A 18 -5.59 -14.45 -5.66
C SER A 18 -5.68 -13.88 -4.23
N VAL A 19 -5.46 -14.71 -3.20
CA VAL A 19 -5.46 -14.26 -1.80
C VAL A 19 -4.32 -13.28 -1.53
N PHE A 20 -3.12 -13.52 -2.05
CA PHE A 20 -2.01 -12.56 -1.93
C PHE A 20 -2.34 -11.23 -2.61
N SER A 21 -2.91 -11.26 -3.81
CA SER A 21 -3.31 -10.05 -4.54
C SER A 21 -4.43 -9.28 -3.84
N ILE A 22 -5.42 -9.96 -3.24
CA ILE A 22 -6.43 -9.33 -2.36
C ILE A 22 -5.78 -8.71 -1.12
N SER A 23 -4.82 -9.42 -0.52
CA SER A 23 -4.14 -8.97 0.70
C SER A 23 -3.38 -7.67 0.47
N GLU A 24 -2.67 -7.57 -0.65
CA GLU A 24 -2.02 -6.34 -1.10
C GLU A 24 -3.05 -5.22 -1.25
N SER A 25 -4.00 -5.40 -2.17
CA SER A 25 -4.88 -4.30 -2.55
C SER A 25 -5.82 -3.86 -1.43
N SER A 26 -6.27 -4.77 -0.56
CA SER A 26 -7.18 -4.41 0.54
C SER A 26 -6.50 -3.58 1.62
N ILE A 27 -5.20 -3.80 1.88
CA ILE A 27 -4.43 -3.01 2.86
C ILE A 27 -4.00 -1.67 2.25
N PHE A 28 -3.52 -1.67 1.01
CA PHE A 28 -2.99 -0.47 0.36
C PHE A 28 -4.05 0.46 -0.23
N SER A 29 -5.32 0.06 -0.27
CA SER A 29 -6.44 0.93 -0.68
C SER A 29 -7.21 1.56 0.48
N LEU A 30 -6.83 1.28 1.73
CA LEU A 30 -7.42 1.95 2.89
C LEU A 30 -7.07 3.44 2.88
N THR A 31 -8.09 4.28 3.03
CA THR A 31 -7.93 5.73 3.17
C THR A 31 -7.60 6.10 4.61
N GLN A 32 -7.14 7.34 4.84
CA GLN A 32 -6.89 7.83 6.20
C GLN A 32 -8.15 7.72 7.10
N THR A 33 -9.32 8.02 6.55
CA THR A 33 -10.61 7.85 7.25
C THR A 33 -10.85 6.42 7.70
N ASP A 34 -10.56 5.43 6.84
CA ASP A 34 -10.71 4.01 7.17
C ASP A 34 -9.75 3.59 8.29
N ILE A 35 -8.52 4.12 8.27
CA ILE A 35 -7.49 3.87 9.29
C ILE A 35 -7.94 4.44 10.64
N ASP A 36 -8.49 5.64 10.66
CA ASP A 36 -9.01 6.27 11.87
C ASP A 36 -10.19 5.48 12.46
N GLU A 37 -11.12 5.00 11.60
CA GLU A 37 -12.20 4.11 12.01
C GLU A 37 -11.68 2.79 12.61
N LEU A 38 -10.71 2.15 11.94
CA LEU A 38 -10.08 0.91 12.41
C LEU A 38 -9.35 1.09 13.75
N ASN A 39 -8.73 2.26 13.97
CA ASN A 39 -8.13 2.64 15.25
C ASN A 39 -9.20 2.78 16.35
N MET A 40 -10.30 3.48 16.09
CA MET A 40 -11.42 3.62 17.05
C MET A 40 -12.03 2.26 17.41
N ARG A 41 -12.18 1.37 16.43
CA ARG A 41 -12.67 -0.01 16.61
C ARG A 41 -11.61 -0.97 17.20
N LYS A 42 -10.43 -0.48 17.59
CA LYS A 42 -9.31 -1.26 18.18
C LYS A 42 -8.88 -2.45 17.33
N LYS A 43 -8.86 -2.30 16.01
CA LYS A 43 -8.43 -3.36 15.06
C LYS A 43 -6.91 -3.42 14.93
N ASN A 44 -6.25 -3.67 16.05
CA ASN A 44 -4.80 -3.54 16.22
C ASN A 44 -3.96 -4.37 15.23
N LYS A 45 -4.47 -5.53 14.77
CA LYS A 45 -3.76 -6.38 13.80
C LYS A 45 -3.66 -5.73 12.41
N VAL A 46 -4.72 -5.07 11.95
CA VAL A 46 -4.70 -4.35 10.67
C VAL A 46 -3.74 -3.17 10.77
N ILE A 47 -3.85 -2.39 11.86
CA ILE A 47 -2.94 -1.27 12.15
C ILE A 47 -1.48 -1.73 12.23
N PHE A 48 -1.22 -2.91 12.81
CA PHE A 48 0.12 -3.49 12.85
C PHE A 48 0.65 -3.78 11.44
N LEU A 49 -0.16 -4.35 10.54
CA LEU A 49 0.24 -4.60 9.15
C LEU A 49 0.51 -3.29 8.40
N ILE A 50 -0.33 -2.27 8.57
CA ILE A 50 -0.13 -0.95 7.96
C ILE A 50 1.17 -0.31 8.44
N ARG A 51 1.46 -0.38 9.75
CA ARG A 51 2.71 0.16 10.32
C ARG A 51 3.95 -0.59 9.86
N ASN A 52 3.83 -1.87 9.54
CA ASN A 52 4.90 -2.72 9.03
C ASN A 52 4.72 -3.04 7.54
N SER A 53 4.16 -2.08 6.79
CA SER A 53 3.79 -2.27 5.39
C SER A 53 4.96 -2.70 4.52
N SER A 54 6.19 -2.24 4.78
CA SER A 54 7.39 -2.68 4.06
C SER A 54 7.61 -4.19 4.15
N VAL A 55 7.55 -4.76 5.36
CA VAL A 55 7.76 -6.20 5.58
C VAL A 55 6.57 -7.00 5.05
N PHE A 56 5.36 -6.49 5.27
CA PHE A 56 4.14 -7.10 4.76
C PHE A 56 4.14 -7.18 3.22
N LEU A 57 4.45 -6.07 2.54
CA LEU A 57 4.52 -5.98 1.08
C LEU A 57 5.53 -6.97 0.52
N VAL A 58 6.72 -7.08 1.12
CA VAL A 58 7.74 -8.05 0.67
C VAL A 58 7.22 -9.49 0.79
N ILE A 59 6.59 -9.85 1.91
CA ILE A 59 6.05 -11.21 2.12
C ILE A 59 4.98 -11.55 1.08
N ILE A 60 4.03 -10.64 0.84
CA ILE A 60 2.94 -10.90 -0.10
C ILE A 60 3.43 -10.91 -1.56
N LEU A 61 4.39 -10.07 -1.93
CA LEU A 61 4.97 -10.08 -3.28
C LEU A 61 5.71 -11.39 -3.55
N ILE A 62 6.56 -11.83 -2.62
CA ILE A 62 7.29 -13.10 -2.76
C ILE A 62 6.29 -14.27 -2.84
N GLY A 63 5.30 -14.28 -1.96
CA GLY A 63 4.23 -15.29 -1.96
C GLY A 63 3.46 -15.33 -3.27
N ASN A 64 3.06 -14.16 -3.80
CA ASN A 64 2.34 -14.06 -5.07
C ASN A 64 3.20 -14.55 -6.24
N MET A 65 4.45 -14.08 -6.33
CA MET A 65 5.38 -14.50 -7.39
C MET A 65 5.61 -16.02 -7.35
N ALA A 66 5.85 -16.58 -6.17
CA ALA A 66 6.03 -18.02 -6.02
C ALA A 66 4.78 -18.81 -6.45
N ALA A 67 3.59 -18.40 -5.98
CA ALA A 67 2.33 -19.04 -6.35
C ALA A 67 2.07 -18.95 -7.86
N ASN A 68 2.37 -17.81 -8.49
CA ASN A 68 2.24 -17.62 -9.94
C ASN A 68 3.18 -18.51 -10.74
N VAL A 69 4.45 -18.61 -10.34
CA VAL A 69 5.44 -19.48 -11.01
C VAL A 69 5.04 -20.95 -10.87
N ILE A 70 4.58 -21.37 -9.70
CA ILE A 70 4.11 -22.74 -9.45
C ILE A 70 2.87 -23.03 -10.31
N THR A 71 1.88 -22.13 -10.29
CA THR A 71 0.64 -22.27 -11.08
C THR A 71 0.95 -22.33 -12.58
N ALA A 72 1.83 -21.47 -13.08
CA ALA A 72 2.23 -21.47 -14.48
C ALA A 72 2.94 -22.76 -14.89
N SER A 73 3.84 -23.26 -14.04
CA SER A 73 4.56 -24.51 -14.25
C SER A 73 3.61 -25.71 -14.30
N ILE A 74 2.68 -25.80 -13.35
CA ILE A 74 1.66 -26.86 -13.32
C ILE A 74 0.71 -26.73 -14.52
N GLY A 75 0.29 -25.52 -14.87
CA GLY A 75 -0.54 -25.25 -16.04
C GLY A 75 0.10 -25.72 -17.33
N SER A 76 1.41 -25.50 -17.49
CA SER A 76 2.16 -25.97 -18.65
C SER A 76 2.19 -27.50 -18.74
N ILE A 77 2.39 -28.19 -17.61
CA ILE A 77 2.33 -29.66 -17.53
C ILE A 77 0.94 -30.17 -17.93
N ILE A 78 -0.13 -29.51 -17.46
CA ILE A 78 -1.52 -29.87 -17.80
C ILE A 78 -1.74 -29.69 -19.31
N LEU A 79 -1.44 -28.51 -19.87
CA LEU A 79 -1.70 -28.23 -21.28
C LEU A 79 -0.93 -29.19 -22.21
N ASN A 80 0.34 -29.47 -21.94
CA ASN A 80 1.14 -30.40 -22.74
C ASN A 80 0.55 -31.82 -22.71
N ARG A 81 0.01 -32.26 -21.56
CA ARG A 81 -0.59 -33.59 -21.43
C ARG A 81 -1.90 -33.74 -22.19
N TYR A 82 -2.76 -32.72 -22.19
CA TYR A 82 -4.07 -32.79 -22.84
C TYR A 82 -4.03 -32.39 -24.32
N PHE A 83 -3.22 -31.41 -24.68
CA PHE A 83 -3.05 -30.93 -26.04
C PHE A 83 -1.68 -31.34 -26.57
N LYS A 84 -1.61 -32.56 -27.09
CA LYS A 84 -0.41 -33.03 -27.80
C LYS A 84 -0.12 -32.07 -28.96
N HIS A 85 1.10 -31.52 -28.99
CA HIS A 85 1.58 -30.58 -30.01
C HIS A 85 1.01 -29.16 -29.96
N ILE A 86 0.45 -28.70 -28.83
CA ILE A 86 0.15 -27.28 -28.69
C ILE A 86 1.45 -26.47 -28.78
N PRO A 87 1.53 -25.44 -29.65
CA PRO A 87 2.74 -24.63 -29.71
C PRO A 87 2.97 -23.92 -28.37
N VAL A 88 4.21 -23.92 -27.90
CA VAL A 88 4.61 -23.42 -26.57
C VAL A 88 4.09 -21.99 -26.33
N ILE A 89 4.11 -21.16 -27.37
CA ILE A 89 3.64 -19.77 -27.31
C ILE A 89 2.17 -19.66 -26.89
N TYR A 90 1.29 -20.54 -27.39
CA TYR A 90 -0.13 -20.53 -27.01
C TYR A 90 -0.31 -20.93 -25.56
N SER A 91 0.46 -21.92 -25.07
CA SER A 91 0.40 -22.32 -23.65
C SER A 91 0.80 -21.17 -22.73
N ILE A 92 1.91 -20.49 -23.06
CA ILE A 92 2.39 -19.34 -22.27
C ILE A 92 1.35 -18.23 -22.25
N ILE A 93 0.80 -17.85 -23.40
CA ILE A 93 -0.19 -16.77 -23.51
C ILE A 93 -1.45 -17.14 -22.75
N SER A 94 -2.02 -18.33 -22.96
CA SER A 94 -3.25 -18.76 -22.29
C SER A 94 -3.10 -18.80 -20.77
N ILE A 95 -2.01 -19.38 -20.25
CA ILE A 95 -1.76 -19.46 -18.81
C ILE A 95 -1.54 -18.06 -18.22
N SER A 96 -0.76 -17.21 -18.89
CA SER A 96 -0.51 -15.84 -18.42
C SER A 96 -1.79 -15.03 -18.34
N LEU A 97 -2.66 -15.17 -19.34
CA LEU A 97 -3.95 -14.48 -19.38
C LEU A 97 -4.88 -14.95 -18.25
N ILE A 98 -4.89 -16.25 -17.95
CA ILE A 98 -5.62 -16.82 -16.80
C ILE A 98 -5.10 -16.24 -15.48
N LEU A 99 -3.78 -16.20 -15.28
CA LEU A 99 -3.18 -15.65 -14.07
C LEU A 99 -3.47 -14.16 -13.92
N ILE A 100 -3.26 -13.37 -14.97
CA ILE A 100 -3.51 -11.93 -14.95
C ILE A 100 -4.98 -11.64 -14.61
N ILE A 101 -5.93 -12.37 -15.21
CA ILE A 101 -7.34 -12.08 -14.99
C ILE A 101 -7.81 -12.61 -13.63
N LEU A 102 -7.57 -13.89 -13.33
CA LEU A 102 -8.16 -14.56 -12.17
C LEU A 102 -7.34 -14.39 -10.88
N ALA A 103 -6.02 -14.29 -10.99
CA ALA A 103 -5.12 -14.21 -9.84
C ALA A 103 -4.72 -12.76 -9.50
N GLU A 104 -4.73 -11.87 -10.49
CA GLU A 104 -4.32 -10.47 -10.30
C GLU A 104 -5.51 -9.50 -10.41
N ILE A 105 -6.09 -9.29 -11.59
CA ILE A 105 -7.06 -8.21 -11.85
C ILE A 105 -8.35 -8.38 -11.03
N ILE A 106 -9.04 -9.52 -11.16
CA ILE A 106 -10.32 -9.74 -10.47
C ILE A 106 -10.16 -9.64 -8.94
N PRO A 107 -9.16 -10.30 -8.32
CA PRO A 107 -8.93 -10.18 -6.88
C PRO A 107 -8.67 -8.74 -6.43
N LYS A 108 -7.91 -7.94 -7.20
CA LYS A 108 -7.68 -6.51 -6.87
C LYS A 108 -8.97 -5.70 -6.95
N ILE A 109 -9.79 -5.91 -7.98
CA ILE A 109 -11.09 -5.23 -8.11
C ILE A 109 -11.99 -5.56 -6.91
N ILE A 110 -12.02 -6.81 -6.46
CA ILE A 110 -12.80 -7.22 -5.28
C ILE A 110 -12.27 -6.52 -4.03
N ALA A 111 -10.95 -6.45 -3.86
CA ALA A 111 -10.30 -5.78 -2.73
C ALA A 111 -10.67 -4.29 -2.64
N LEU A 112 -10.69 -3.59 -3.78
CA LEU A 112 -11.04 -2.17 -3.87
C LEU A 112 -12.50 -1.88 -3.49
N LYS A 113 -13.41 -2.84 -3.69
CA LYS A 113 -14.84 -2.65 -3.33
C LYS A 113 -15.09 -2.76 -1.84
N LYS A 114 -14.27 -3.55 -1.12
CA LYS A 114 -14.47 -3.89 0.30
C LYS A 114 -13.15 -3.90 1.08
N PRO A 115 -12.41 -2.78 1.10
CA PRO A 115 -11.05 -2.76 1.66
C PRO A 115 -11.03 -3.03 3.17
N ILE A 116 -12.00 -2.48 3.93
CA ILE A 116 -12.09 -2.66 5.39
C ILE A 116 -12.38 -4.14 5.75
N GLU A 117 -13.40 -4.74 5.15
CA GLU A 117 -13.79 -6.13 5.45
C GLU A 117 -12.65 -7.11 5.13
N LEU A 118 -11.98 -6.92 3.99
CA LEU A 118 -10.92 -7.81 3.53
C LEU A 118 -9.63 -7.59 4.30
N SER A 119 -9.26 -6.35 4.61
CA SER A 119 -8.08 -6.07 5.44
C SER A 119 -8.17 -6.72 6.82
N LEU A 120 -9.38 -6.81 7.40
CA LEU A 120 -9.60 -7.54 8.64
C LEU A 120 -9.28 -9.03 8.50
N ALA A 121 -9.79 -9.69 7.46
CA ALA A 121 -9.50 -11.10 7.19
C ALA A 121 -8.00 -11.35 6.96
N VAL A 122 -7.38 -10.50 6.14
CA VAL A 122 -5.95 -10.51 5.82
C VAL A 122 -5.10 -10.37 7.08
N SER A 123 -5.53 -9.51 8.02
CA SER A 123 -4.82 -9.33 9.29
C SER A 123 -4.74 -10.59 10.13
N TYR A 124 -5.69 -11.51 10.04
CA TYR A 124 -5.59 -12.79 10.77
C TYR A 124 -4.57 -13.73 10.15
N ILE A 125 -4.42 -13.71 8.82
CA ILE A 125 -3.51 -14.59 8.09
C ILE A 125 -2.07 -14.09 8.21
N PHE A 126 -1.85 -12.78 8.05
CA PHE A 126 -0.52 -12.21 7.87
C PHE A 126 0.10 -11.60 9.12
N PHE A 127 -0.64 -11.45 10.22
CA PHE A 127 -0.10 -10.87 11.45
C PHE A 127 1.12 -11.63 11.99
N HIS A 128 1.02 -12.96 12.14
CA HIS A 128 2.12 -13.76 12.67
C HIS A 128 3.33 -13.83 11.73
N PRO A 129 3.18 -14.08 10.41
CA PRO A 129 4.30 -14.05 9.47
C PRO A 129 5.05 -12.71 9.48
N VAL A 130 4.32 -11.59 9.47
CA VAL A 130 4.92 -10.24 9.46
C VAL A 130 5.62 -9.95 10.77
N TYR A 131 5.02 -10.30 11.90
CA TYR A 131 5.63 -10.14 13.22
C TYR A 131 6.96 -10.91 13.33
N PHE A 132 6.95 -12.17 12.90
CA PHE A 132 8.14 -13.01 12.93
C PHE A 132 9.23 -12.49 12.00
N ALA A 133 8.88 -12.17 10.75
CA ALA A 133 9.82 -11.61 9.78
C ALA A 133 10.41 -10.27 10.23
N GLY A 134 9.59 -9.37 10.80
CA GLY A 134 10.06 -8.12 11.38
C GLY A 134 11.08 -8.34 12.49
N SER A 135 10.79 -9.27 13.41
CA SER A 135 11.70 -9.61 14.52
C SER A 135 13.04 -10.21 14.08
N LEU A 136 13.05 -10.93 12.94
CA LEU A 136 14.27 -11.49 12.35
C LEU A 136 15.15 -10.38 11.73
N ILE A 137 14.53 -9.43 11.04
CA ILE A 137 15.25 -8.29 10.43
C ILE A 137 15.89 -7.41 11.50
N GLU A 138 15.20 -7.18 12.61
CA GLU A 138 15.75 -6.44 13.75
C GLU A 138 16.94 -7.17 14.38
N LYS A 139 16.85 -8.49 14.57
CA LYS A 139 17.92 -9.30 15.20
C LYS A 139 19.16 -9.48 14.34
N THR A 140 19.03 -9.45 13.02
CA THR A 140 20.14 -9.66 12.08
C THR A 140 20.98 -8.41 11.84
N GLY A 141 20.65 -7.27 12.45
CA GLY A 141 21.38 -6.02 12.25
C GLY A 141 21.26 -5.42 10.85
N LEU A 142 20.51 -6.09 9.95
CA LEU A 142 20.09 -5.59 8.63
C LEU A 142 19.03 -4.48 8.76
N SER A 143 18.59 -4.19 9.98
CA SER A 143 17.92 -2.96 10.38
C SER A 143 18.88 -1.75 10.28
N GLY A 144 19.50 -1.57 9.11
CA GLY A 144 20.06 -0.29 8.72
C GLY A 144 18.96 0.74 8.88
N LYS A 145 19.22 1.73 9.74
CA LYS A 145 18.46 2.97 9.91
C LYS A 145 17.62 3.29 8.65
N ARG A 146 16.29 3.38 8.81
CA ARG A 146 15.35 3.99 7.85
C ARG A 146 14.97 3.16 6.61
N LEU A 147 14.36 2.00 6.81
CA LEU A 147 13.28 1.53 5.91
C LEU A 147 11.89 1.84 6.49
N GLN A 148 11.80 2.91 7.28
CA GLN A 148 10.57 3.69 7.33
C GLN A 148 10.43 4.26 5.92
N LEU A 149 9.66 3.59 5.06
CA LEU A 149 8.95 4.28 3.98
C LEU A 149 8.43 5.56 4.62
N LYS A 150 8.94 6.72 4.18
CA LYS A 150 8.64 8.03 4.73
C LYS A 150 7.20 8.02 5.22
N LYS A 151 7.05 7.96 6.55
CA LYS A 151 5.83 8.40 7.21
C LYS A 151 5.56 9.75 6.59
N GLU A 152 4.41 9.88 5.92
CA GLU A 152 3.97 11.09 5.22
C GLU A 152 4.72 12.29 5.74
N GLU A 153 5.63 12.82 4.92
CA GLU A 153 6.29 14.07 5.28
C GLU A 153 5.16 15.03 5.60
N SER A 154 5.10 15.45 6.87
CA SER A 154 4.29 16.59 7.26
C SER A 154 4.58 17.66 6.23
N ILE A 155 3.58 18.02 5.41
CA ILE A 155 3.76 18.95 4.30
C ILE A 155 4.58 20.13 4.81
N SER A 156 5.75 20.33 4.22
CA SER A 156 6.61 21.43 4.65
C SER A 156 5.82 22.72 4.47
N ASN A 157 6.04 23.71 5.33
CA ASN A 157 5.41 25.03 5.15
C ASN A 157 5.79 25.65 3.79
N GLU A 158 6.89 25.21 3.17
CA GLU A 158 7.27 25.58 1.80
C GLU A 158 6.37 24.91 0.75
N GLU A 159 6.10 23.61 0.89
CA GLU A 159 5.19 22.87 0.00
C GLU A 159 3.74 23.38 0.11
N LEU A 160 3.30 23.70 1.34
CA LEU A 160 2.01 24.37 1.59
C LEU A 160 1.92 25.71 0.86
N ARG A 161 2.99 26.53 0.90
CA ARG A 161 3.04 27.80 0.15
C ARG A 161 2.94 27.58 -1.35
N THR A 162 3.62 26.56 -1.88
CA THR A 162 3.56 26.21 -3.30
C THR A 162 2.14 25.82 -3.72
N ILE A 163 1.44 25.00 -2.93
CA ILE A 163 0.04 24.62 -3.19
C ILE A 163 -0.89 25.85 -3.20
N ILE A 164 -0.71 26.76 -2.23
CA ILE A 164 -1.50 28.00 -2.14
C ILE A 164 -1.22 28.95 -3.32
N GLU A 165 0.03 29.02 -3.80
CA GLU A 165 0.39 29.81 -4.99
C GLU A 165 -0.19 29.23 -6.28
N ILE A 166 -0.20 27.90 -6.42
CA ILE A 166 -0.84 27.22 -7.56
C ILE A 166 -2.34 27.54 -7.58
N GLY A 167 -3.04 27.39 -6.43
CA GLY A 167 -4.47 27.70 -6.34
C GLY A 167 -4.80 29.17 -6.62
N LYS A 168 -3.90 30.11 -6.32
CA LYS A 168 -4.05 31.51 -6.74
C LYS A 168 -3.89 31.67 -8.26
N ASN A 169 -2.87 31.03 -8.85
CA ASN A 169 -2.60 31.14 -10.29
C ASN A 169 -3.68 30.48 -11.15
N GLU A 170 -4.32 29.43 -10.65
CA GLU A 170 -5.46 28.76 -11.28
C GLU A 170 -6.80 29.49 -11.06
N GLY A 171 -6.80 30.55 -10.25
CA GLY A 171 -7.97 31.38 -9.98
C GLY A 171 -8.96 30.79 -8.96
N GLU A 172 -8.65 29.64 -8.37
CA GLU A 172 -9.43 28.99 -7.30
C GLU A 172 -9.35 29.78 -5.97
N ILE A 173 -8.24 30.50 -5.74
CA ILE A 173 -8.02 31.34 -4.55
C ILE A 173 -7.96 32.82 -4.95
N LYS A 174 -8.79 33.67 -4.33
CA LYS A 174 -8.78 35.12 -4.60
C LYS A 174 -7.56 35.78 -3.96
N GLU A 175 -7.11 36.90 -4.54
CA GLU A 175 -5.93 37.66 -4.05
C GLU A 175 -6.00 38.00 -2.56
N LYS A 176 -7.19 38.41 -2.07
CA LYS A 176 -7.42 38.73 -0.66
C LYS A 176 -7.29 37.51 0.26
N GLU A 177 -7.73 36.34 -0.21
CA GLU A 177 -7.64 35.08 0.53
C GLU A 177 -6.18 34.59 0.58
N TYR A 178 -5.45 34.74 -0.52
CA TYR A 178 -4.01 34.47 -0.59
C TYR A 178 -3.21 35.32 0.40
N GLU A 179 -3.45 36.64 0.44
CA GLU A 179 -2.77 37.53 1.41
C GLU A 179 -3.08 37.16 2.87
N PHE A 180 -4.33 36.80 3.16
CA PHE A 180 -4.72 36.38 4.49
C PHE A 180 -3.99 35.11 4.93
N ILE A 181 -3.99 34.07 4.09
CA ILE A 181 -3.33 32.79 4.38
C ILE A 181 -1.80 33.01 4.54
N LYS A 182 -1.20 33.82 3.67
CA LYS A 182 0.23 34.17 3.74
C LYS A 182 0.60 34.87 5.05
N ASN A 183 -0.21 35.82 5.50
CA ASN A 183 0.03 36.55 6.74
C ASN A 183 -0.20 35.68 7.97
N PHE A 184 -1.21 34.80 7.94
CA PHE A 184 -1.44 33.81 8.99
C PHE A 184 -0.26 32.84 9.15
N LEU A 185 0.26 32.32 8.03
CA LEU A 185 1.45 31.46 8.04
C LEU A 185 2.68 32.20 8.60
N LYS A 186 2.86 33.49 8.28
CA LYS A 186 3.95 34.30 8.85
C LYS A 186 3.84 34.46 10.37
N LEU A 187 2.62 34.58 10.90
CA LEU A 187 2.38 34.75 12.34
C LEU A 187 2.93 33.58 13.16
N SER A 188 2.89 32.35 12.62
CA SER A 188 3.46 31.16 13.26
C SER A 188 4.97 31.25 13.51
N TYR A 189 5.69 32.14 12.81
CA TYR A 189 7.13 32.36 12.94
C TYR A 189 7.50 33.66 13.66
N LEU A 190 6.53 34.53 13.96
CA LEU A 190 6.78 35.80 14.63
C LEU A 190 6.95 35.55 16.13
N LYS A 191 8.15 35.83 16.66
CA LYS A 191 8.36 35.91 18.11
C LYS A 191 7.82 37.25 18.61
N ALA A 192 7.35 37.32 19.85
CA ALA A 192 6.88 38.57 20.47
C ALA A 192 7.93 39.70 20.36
N ALA A 193 9.22 39.34 20.38
CA ALA A 193 10.33 40.26 20.20
C ALA A 193 10.38 40.95 18.81
N ASN A 194 9.76 40.37 17.79
CA ASN A 194 9.75 40.88 16.42
C ASN A 194 8.65 41.92 16.18
N ILE A 195 7.69 42.04 17.10
CA ILE A 195 6.51 42.93 16.97
C ILE A 195 6.38 43.91 18.14
N MET A 196 7.20 43.78 19.18
CA MET A 196 7.19 44.72 20.30
C MET A 196 7.78 46.06 19.90
N THR A 197 7.17 47.13 20.38
CA THR A 197 7.69 48.49 20.26
C THR A 197 9.04 48.58 20.96
N LYS A 198 10.06 49.11 20.27
CA LYS A 198 11.36 49.34 20.89
C LYS A 198 11.20 50.32 22.03
N LYS A 199 11.99 50.13 23.09
CA LYS A 199 11.95 50.99 24.29
C LYS A 199 12.15 52.48 23.94
N GLU A 200 12.92 52.78 22.90
CA GLU A 200 13.16 54.15 22.42
C GLU A 200 11.91 54.83 21.84
N ASP A 201 10.92 54.06 21.38
CA ASP A 201 9.72 54.55 20.70
C ASP A 201 8.48 54.54 21.63
N VAL A 202 8.67 54.26 22.91
CA VAL A 202 7.61 54.32 23.93
C VAL A 202 7.57 55.73 24.50
N PHE A 203 6.52 56.49 24.18
CA PHE A 203 6.27 57.82 24.75
C PHE A 203 6.03 57.69 26.27
N GLU A 204 6.75 58.49 27.06
CA GLU A 204 6.48 58.66 28.51
C GLU A 204 5.13 59.32 28.78
#